data_AF-A0A9P8RQL4-F1
#
_entry.id   AF-A0A9P8RQL4-F1
#
_cell.length_a   1.000
_cell.length_b   1.000
_cell.length_c   1.000
_cell.angle_alpha   90.00
_cell.angle_beta   90.00
_cell.angle_gamma   90.00
#
_symmetry.space_group_name_H-M   'P 1'
#
loop_
_entity.id
_entity.type
_entity.pdbx_description
1 polymer ?
#
loop_
_entity_poly.entity_id
_entity_poly.type
_entity_poly.pdbx_seq_one_letter_code
_entity_poly.pdbx_strand_id
1 'polypeptide(L)'
;MVIGKPPIAFVDGGLGNNNPILSLIDEARHLWPKRDIGCIVSVGTGIPASRDIGRTIMPLFDSLKAMVVDSEKTADEFREDMKSKHGVNQKVYFRLNVQHGLEQIGLEEWKEAGRIKVATEAYTKREWSQIDECASQLYRPTGSLQEFEWYHQEGYRAYKAENYRQACRLFEHALAGREQLLGSDVRETAETRKYYAQSLFMAGQPKQAVKQFISLVGFLERTYGSYHAETLSRRMSLGEALEKCGDSDQPAASEQFRLVAVGWECTVGPDTEKAIYCRYRAGLGYSKGEPYSNTWPYWNEAEQNLQRAAEGWKRLRGAHDDKALEALVAYASVLLKKQDDIKALQAFKNALAVAKAKGLSKKHAQVREIQKGIDDCKFWLREGQPSERLEIARRRAAKSNQAIQWKEVTGHW
;
A
#
# COMPACT_ATOMS: atom_id res chain seq x y z
N MET A 1 23.01 -26.21 27.72
CA MET A 1 21.80 -25.43 28.12
C MET A 1 20.69 -25.76 27.12
N VAL A 2 19.45 -26.01 27.56
CA VAL A 2 18.30 -26.34 26.68
C VAL A 2 17.32 -25.18 26.68
N ILE A 3 17.08 -24.55 25.53
CA ILE A 3 16.22 -23.36 25.40
C ILE A 3 15.28 -23.52 24.19
N GLY A 4 14.06 -23.00 24.29
CA GLY A 4 13.10 -22.88 23.18
C GLY A 4 12.04 -23.99 23.12
N LYS A 5 11.07 -23.84 22.20
CA LYS A 5 10.09 -24.86 21.82
C LYS A 5 10.13 -25.08 20.31
N PRO A 6 10.48 -26.29 19.82
CA PRO A 6 10.84 -27.47 20.63
C PRO A 6 12.18 -27.27 21.37
N PRO A 7 12.40 -27.97 22.50
CA PRO A 7 13.63 -27.86 23.27
C PRO A 7 14.82 -28.39 22.46
N ILE A 8 15.75 -27.51 22.13
CA ILE A 8 16.99 -27.85 21.41
C ILE A 8 18.15 -27.82 22.40
N ALA A 9 18.93 -28.90 22.45
CA ALA A 9 20.15 -28.98 23.23
C ALA A 9 21.28 -28.29 22.47
N PHE A 10 21.81 -27.19 23.01
CA PHE A 10 23.03 -26.59 22.49
C PHE A 10 24.26 -27.28 23.08
N VAL A 11 25.15 -27.74 22.19
CA VAL A 11 26.52 -28.13 22.52
C VAL A 11 27.33 -26.84 22.62
N ASP A 12 27.92 -26.59 23.78
CA ASP A 12 28.81 -25.45 23.97
C ASP A 12 30.12 -25.68 23.19
N GLY A 13 30.55 -24.68 22.41
CA GLY A 13 31.77 -24.72 21.60
C GLY A 13 33.06 -24.51 22.38
N GLY A 14 32.98 -24.53 23.72
CA GLY A 14 33.98 -24.07 24.68
C GLY A 14 35.39 -24.67 24.62
N LEU A 15 35.69 -25.59 23.69
CA LEU A 15 37.05 -26.11 23.47
C LEU A 15 37.42 -26.23 21.97
N GLY A 16 36.92 -25.36 21.09
CA GLY A 16 37.52 -25.24 19.75
C GLY A 16 36.74 -24.51 18.65
N ASN A 17 35.50 -24.06 18.88
CA ASN A 17 34.67 -23.42 17.84
C ASN A 17 33.97 -22.14 18.34
N ASN A 18 34.68 -21.29 19.08
CA ASN A 18 34.11 -20.06 19.64
C ASN A 18 33.77 -18.99 18.59
N ASN A 19 34.27 -19.16 17.36
CA ASN A 19 33.80 -18.47 16.16
C ASN A 19 33.47 -19.50 15.06
N PRO A 20 32.21 -19.94 14.91
CA PRO A 20 31.82 -21.04 14.02
C PRO A 20 31.71 -20.62 12.54
N ILE A 21 32.43 -19.58 12.13
CA ILE A 21 32.23 -18.94 10.83
C ILE A 21 32.49 -19.90 9.66
N LEU A 22 33.50 -20.76 9.76
CA LEU A 22 33.81 -21.73 8.70
C LEU A 22 32.67 -22.74 8.52
N SER A 23 32.16 -23.30 9.61
CA SER A 23 31.03 -24.23 9.60
C SER A 23 29.77 -23.59 9.02
N LEU A 24 29.49 -22.34 9.37
CA LEU A 24 28.35 -21.58 8.85
C LEU A 24 28.42 -21.40 7.33
N ILE A 25 29.62 -21.13 6.80
CA ILE A 25 29.81 -20.93 5.36
C ILE A 25 29.70 -22.23 4.59
N ASP A 26 30.26 -23.31 5.13
CA ASP A 26 30.15 -24.64 4.52
C ASP A 26 28.68 -25.11 4.49
N GLU A 27 27.94 -24.93 5.59
CA GLU A 27 26.51 -25.23 5.64
C GLU A 27 25.70 -24.37 4.66
N ALA A 28 25.96 -23.06 4.61
CA ALA A 28 25.26 -22.16 3.69
C ALA A 28 25.49 -22.53 2.22
N ARG A 29 26.73 -22.88 1.85
CA ARG A 29 27.06 -23.34 0.49
C ARG A 29 26.41 -24.68 0.15
N HIS A 30 26.26 -25.56 1.13
CA HIS A 30 25.58 -26.84 0.94
C HIS A 30 24.07 -26.65 0.72
N LEU A 31 23.44 -25.77 1.51
CA LEU A 31 22.00 -25.48 1.41
C LEU A 31 21.64 -24.65 0.16
N TRP A 32 22.52 -23.73 -0.25
CA TRP A 32 22.26 -22.80 -1.37
C TRP A 32 23.42 -22.76 -2.38
N PRO A 33 23.71 -23.85 -3.11
CA PRO A 33 24.90 -23.97 -3.94
C PRO A 33 24.96 -23.03 -5.16
N LYS A 34 23.85 -22.38 -5.50
CA LYS A 34 23.72 -21.44 -6.63
C LYS A 34 23.54 -19.99 -6.21
N ARG A 35 23.64 -19.68 -4.91
CA ARG A 35 23.50 -18.32 -4.39
C ARG A 35 24.82 -17.84 -3.83
N ASP A 36 25.24 -16.67 -4.26
CA ASP A 36 26.39 -15.99 -3.68
C ASP A 36 26.04 -15.43 -2.30
N ILE A 37 27.01 -15.46 -1.39
CA ILE A 37 26.85 -14.87 -0.06
C ILE A 37 27.12 -13.37 -0.17
N GLY A 38 26.05 -12.57 -0.04
CA GLY A 38 26.12 -11.13 -0.20
C GLY A 38 26.57 -10.34 1.03
N CYS A 39 26.38 -10.88 2.22
CA CYS A 39 26.78 -10.25 3.49
C CYS A 39 26.89 -11.30 4.60
N ILE A 40 27.90 -11.17 5.46
CA ILE A 40 28.14 -12.00 6.63
C ILE A 40 28.34 -11.06 7.81
N VAL A 41 27.50 -11.21 8.84
CA VAL A 41 27.59 -10.45 10.09
C VAL A 41 27.95 -11.40 11.22
N SER A 42 29.11 -11.17 11.84
CA SER A 42 29.59 -11.91 13.01
C SER A 42 29.56 -11.00 14.23
N VAL A 43 28.88 -11.43 15.29
CA VAL A 43 28.74 -10.66 16.54
C VAL A 43 29.57 -11.33 17.63
N GLY A 44 30.49 -10.58 18.23
CA GLY A 44 31.33 -11.02 19.33
C GLY A 44 30.73 -10.69 20.71
N THR A 45 31.20 -11.39 21.74
CA THR A 45 30.75 -11.25 23.13
C THR A 45 31.53 -10.21 23.94
N GLY A 46 32.50 -9.52 23.34
CA GLY A 46 33.41 -8.61 24.02
C GLY A 46 34.58 -9.30 24.73
N ILE A 47 35.46 -8.49 25.33
CA ILE A 47 36.64 -8.96 26.08
C ILE A 47 36.39 -8.78 27.59
N PRO A 48 36.43 -9.85 28.41
CA PRO A 48 36.37 -9.73 29.86
C PRO A 48 37.70 -9.24 30.49
N ALA A 49 37.66 -8.39 31.51
CA ALA A 49 38.80 -7.90 32.30
C ALA A 49 39.04 -8.78 33.52
N SER A 50 40.31 -8.80 33.92
CA SER A 50 40.75 -9.39 35.17
C SER A 50 40.14 -8.61 36.33
N ARG A 51 39.21 -9.21 37.06
CA ARG A 51 39.02 -8.86 38.46
C ARG A 51 40.20 -9.47 39.25
N ASP A 52 40.45 -8.96 40.46
CA ASP A 52 41.23 -9.66 41.48
C ASP A 52 40.41 -10.87 41.94
N ILE A 53 40.37 -11.90 41.08
CA ILE A 53 39.61 -13.10 41.34
C ILE A 53 40.53 -14.08 42.04
N GLY A 54 40.17 -14.50 43.25
CA GLY A 54 41.00 -15.37 44.09
C GLY A 54 41.56 -16.57 43.31
N ARG A 55 42.77 -17.03 43.71
CA ARG A 55 43.63 -18.03 43.02
C ARG A 55 42.93 -19.31 42.50
N THR A 56 41.71 -19.61 42.93
CA THR A 56 40.97 -20.84 42.57
C THR A 56 40.27 -20.75 41.21
N ILE A 57 39.90 -19.56 40.71
CA ILE A 57 39.14 -19.41 39.45
C ILE A 57 39.89 -18.68 38.34
N MET A 58 41.19 -18.43 38.54
CA MET A 58 42.10 -17.91 37.52
C MET A 58 42.18 -18.78 36.25
N PRO A 59 42.24 -20.13 36.33
CA PRO A 59 42.35 -20.98 35.12
C PRO A 59 41.13 -20.88 34.18
N LEU A 60 39.93 -20.75 34.75
CA LEU A 60 38.70 -20.54 33.98
C LEU A 60 38.73 -19.19 33.27
N PHE A 61 39.23 -18.17 33.95
CA PHE A 61 39.34 -16.81 33.42
C PHE A 61 40.38 -16.69 32.30
N ASP A 62 41.55 -17.33 32.45
CA ASP A 62 42.56 -17.40 31.40
C ASP A 62 42.04 -18.16 30.18
N SER A 63 41.25 -19.22 30.39
CA SER A 63 40.58 -19.95 29.31
C SER A 63 39.58 -19.05 28.56
N LEU A 64 38.76 -18.26 29.27
CA LEU A 64 37.82 -17.32 28.65
C LEU A 64 38.53 -16.23 27.82
N LYS A 65 39.62 -15.67 28.34
CA LYS A 65 40.45 -14.73 27.59
C LYS A 65 41.06 -15.37 26.35
N ALA A 66 41.60 -16.58 26.47
CA ALA A 66 42.17 -17.32 25.35
C ALA A 66 41.11 -17.59 24.27
N MET A 67 39.88 -17.93 24.65
CA MET A 67 38.78 -18.16 23.71
C MET A 67 38.36 -16.90 22.94
N VAL A 68 38.33 -15.73 23.58
CA VAL A 68 38.04 -14.46 22.90
C VAL A 68 39.17 -14.09 21.93
N VAL A 69 40.42 -14.25 22.34
CA VAL A 69 41.60 -14.02 21.48
C VAL A 69 41.56 -14.94 20.26
N ASP A 70 41.28 -16.22 20.48
CA ASP A 70 41.17 -17.22 19.41
C ASP A 70 40.00 -16.91 18.43
N SER A 71 38.88 -16.43 18.96
CA SER A 71 37.72 -16.00 18.16
C SER A 71 38.03 -14.79 17.27
N GLU A 72 38.80 -13.83 17.79
CA GLU A 72 39.27 -12.66 17.01
C GLU A 72 40.31 -13.06 15.96
N LYS A 73 41.24 -13.97 16.29
CA LYS A 73 42.19 -14.51 15.31
C LYS A 73 41.47 -15.20 14.14
N THR A 74 40.49 -16.05 14.44
CA THR A 74 39.65 -16.71 13.42
C THR A 74 38.88 -15.68 12.59
N ALA A 75 38.38 -14.62 13.21
CA ALA A 75 37.68 -13.54 12.50
C ALA A 75 38.62 -12.77 11.56
N ASP A 76 39.84 -12.51 11.97
CA ASP A 76 40.84 -11.79 11.19
C ASP A 76 41.31 -12.62 9.98
N GLU A 77 41.62 -13.90 10.19
CA GLU A 77 41.97 -14.84 9.11
C GLU A 77 40.85 -14.94 8.08
N PHE A 78 39.60 -15.08 8.53
CA PHE A 78 38.44 -15.13 7.66
C PHE A 78 38.20 -13.82 6.90
N ARG A 79 38.49 -12.66 7.54
CA ARG A 79 38.40 -11.36 6.89
C ARG A 79 39.37 -11.24 5.73
N GLU A 80 40.60 -11.70 5.90
CA GLU A 80 41.61 -11.69 4.83
C GLU A 80 41.26 -12.66 3.69
N ASP A 81 40.74 -13.86 3.99
CA ASP A 81 40.21 -14.78 2.97
C ASP A 81 39.08 -14.13 2.15
N MET A 82 38.16 -13.43 2.81
CA MET A 82 37.05 -12.75 2.12
C MET A 82 37.53 -11.57 1.27
N LYS A 83 38.50 -10.78 1.75
CA LYS A 83 39.13 -9.71 0.96
C LYS A 83 39.84 -10.28 -0.27
N SER A 84 40.51 -11.42 -0.15
CA SER A 84 41.18 -12.10 -1.27
C SER A 84 40.17 -12.55 -2.33
N LYS A 85 39.03 -13.09 -1.92
CA LYS A 85 38.00 -13.64 -2.82
C LYS A 85 37.12 -12.58 -3.50
N HIS A 86 36.78 -11.50 -2.80
CA HIS A 86 35.83 -10.49 -3.28
C HIS A 86 36.50 -9.16 -3.67
N GLY A 87 37.80 -9.02 -3.41
CA GLY A 87 38.54 -7.79 -3.63
C GLY A 87 38.40 -6.79 -2.47
N VAL A 88 39.42 -5.95 -2.31
CA VAL A 88 39.55 -5.00 -1.18
C VAL A 88 38.39 -4.00 -1.09
N ASN A 89 37.76 -3.69 -2.23
CA ASN A 89 36.68 -2.70 -2.32
C ASN A 89 35.28 -3.30 -2.08
N GLN A 90 35.14 -4.62 -1.93
CA GLN A 90 33.86 -5.29 -1.69
C GLN A 90 33.86 -5.96 -0.32
N LYS A 91 33.38 -5.24 0.70
CA LYS A 91 33.32 -5.74 2.07
C LYS A 91 32.07 -6.59 2.28
N VAL A 92 32.26 -7.91 2.29
CA VAL A 92 31.19 -8.90 2.47
C VAL A 92 31.11 -9.39 3.93
N TYR A 93 32.17 -9.20 4.72
CA TYR A 93 32.26 -9.67 6.11
C TYR A 93 32.39 -8.52 7.11
N PHE A 94 31.50 -8.51 8.11
CA PHE A 94 31.45 -7.53 9.19
C PHE A 94 31.55 -8.22 10.55
N ARG A 95 32.59 -7.88 11.33
CA ARG A 95 32.76 -8.34 12.72
C ARG A 95 32.40 -7.21 13.67
N LEU A 96 31.31 -7.36 14.42
CA LEU A 96 30.86 -6.41 15.43
C LEU A 96 31.22 -6.95 16.81
N ASN A 97 32.20 -6.35 17.49
CA ASN A 97 32.64 -6.82 18.79
C ASN A 97 32.98 -5.65 19.73
N VAL A 98 32.36 -5.64 20.92
CA VAL A 98 32.55 -4.58 21.93
C VAL A 98 33.83 -4.85 22.71
N GLN A 99 34.95 -4.33 22.21
CA GLN A 99 36.29 -4.57 22.80
C GLN A 99 36.51 -3.86 24.14
N HIS A 100 35.77 -2.77 24.40
CA HIS A 100 35.93 -1.93 25.59
C HIS A 100 34.60 -1.63 26.28
N GLY A 101 34.61 -1.51 27.60
CA GLY A 101 33.45 -1.18 28.45
C GLY A 101 32.67 -2.38 29.01
N LEU A 102 32.94 -3.60 28.53
CA LEU A 102 32.34 -4.84 29.03
C LEU A 102 33.27 -5.64 29.94
N GLU A 103 34.47 -5.13 30.19
CA GLU A 103 35.52 -5.93 30.78
C GLU A 103 35.19 -6.28 32.25
N GLN A 104 34.44 -5.44 32.95
CA GLN A 104 34.09 -5.69 34.36
C GLN A 104 32.81 -6.51 34.56
N ILE A 105 32.17 -6.98 33.49
CA ILE A 105 30.88 -7.68 33.53
C ILE A 105 31.13 -9.19 33.49
N GLY A 106 30.66 -9.91 34.52
CA GLY A 106 30.76 -11.36 34.54
C GLY A 106 29.81 -12.02 33.53
N LEU A 107 30.14 -13.24 33.08
CA LEU A 107 29.33 -14.00 32.12
C LEU A 107 27.90 -14.32 32.60
N GLU A 108 27.64 -14.22 33.91
CA GLU A 108 26.37 -14.55 34.54
C GLU A 108 25.53 -13.32 34.97
N GLU A 109 25.94 -12.10 34.61
CA GLU A 109 25.34 -10.87 35.14
C GLU A 109 24.32 -10.22 34.18
N TRP A 110 23.14 -10.83 34.02
CA TRP A 110 21.98 -10.17 33.39
C TRP A 110 21.55 -8.87 34.14
N LYS A 111 21.99 -8.73 35.40
CA LYS A 111 21.75 -7.58 36.27
C LYS A 111 22.53 -6.32 35.85
N GLU A 112 23.56 -6.47 35.02
CA GLU A 112 24.40 -5.35 34.55
C GLU A 112 23.93 -4.78 33.19
N ALA A 113 22.67 -5.04 32.81
CA ALA A 113 22.09 -4.60 31.53
C ALA A 113 22.28 -3.10 31.26
N GLY A 114 22.24 -2.26 32.29
CA GLY A 114 22.51 -0.82 32.17
C GLY A 114 23.94 -0.52 31.69
N ARG A 115 24.95 -1.24 32.20
CA ARG A 115 26.35 -1.07 31.78
C ARG A 115 26.60 -1.64 30.40
N ILE A 116 26.01 -2.80 30.08
CA ILE A 116 26.07 -3.39 28.73
C ILE A 116 25.51 -2.41 27.70
N LYS A 117 24.36 -1.78 28.00
CA LYS A 117 23.74 -0.78 27.14
C LYS A 117 24.68 0.41 26.91
N VAL A 118 25.27 0.98 27.96
CA VAL A 118 26.18 2.13 27.83
C VAL A 118 27.41 1.77 27.00
N ALA A 119 28.03 0.61 27.24
CA ALA A 119 29.18 0.14 26.47
C ALA A 119 28.82 -0.10 24.99
N THR A 120 27.66 -0.68 24.73
CA THR A 120 27.15 -0.93 23.38
C THR A 120 26.84 0.39 22.64
N GLU A 121 26.24 1.38 23.32
CA GLU A 121 25.98 2.70 22.76
C GLU A 121 27.28 3.45 22.41
N ALA A 122 28.29 3.36 23.29
CA ALA A 122 29.61 3.94 23.02
C ALA A 122 30.30 3.25 21.82
N TYR A 123 30.24 1.92 21.76
CA TYR A 123 30.74 1.14 20.62
C TYR A 123 30.01 1.52 19.32
N THR A 124 28.68 1.57 19.33
CA THR A 124 27.86 1.88 18.15
C THR A 124 28.18 3.27 17.60
N LYS A 125 28.41 4.25 18.49
CA LYS A 125 28.83 5.59 18.06
C LYS A 125 30.23 5.59 17.44
N ARG A 126 31.17 4.85 18.02
CA ARG A 126 32.56 4.78 17.53
C ARG A 126 32.67 4.06 16.19
N GLU A 127 32.00 2.92 16.07
CA GLU A 127 32.02 2.06 14.87
C GLU A 127 30.86 2.35 13.91
N TRP A 128 30.22 3.53 14.02
CA TRP A 128 29.03 3.88 13.22
C TRP A 128 29.26 3.65 11.73
N SER A 129 30.43 4.02 11.19
CA SER A 129 30.75 3.82 9.78
C SER A 129 30.74 2.34 9.37
N GLN A 130 31.25 1.43 10.21
CA GLN A 130 31.21 -0.01 9.92
C GLN A 130 29.79 -0.55 10.01
N ILE A 131 29.00 -0.06 10.97
CA ILE A 131 27.60 -0.47 11.16
C ILE A 131 26.73 0.01 10.00
N ASP A 132 26.92 1.25 9.55
CA ASP A 132 26.25 1.85 8.40
C ASP A 132 26.64 1.17 7.09
N GLU A 133 27.91 0.80 6.91
CA GLU A 133 28.39 0.02 5.77
C GLU A 133 27.81 -1.41 5.78
N CYS A 134 27.72 -2.05 6.94
CA CYS A 134 27.09 -3.35 7.13
C CYS A 134 25.59 -3.30 6.78
N ALA A 135 24.88 -2.30 7.31
CA ALA A 135 23.48 -2.07 6.98
C ALA A 135 23.33 -1.83 5.47
N SER A 136 24.15 -0.96 4.89
CA SER A 136 24.15 -0.68 3.45
C SER A 136 24.41 -1.92 2.60
N GLN A 137 25.29 -2.83 3.03
CA GLN A 137 25.55 -4.09 2.34
C GLN A 137 24.39 -5.09 2.49
N LEU A 138 23.70 -5.12 3.64
CA LEU A 138 22.46 -5.88 3.81
C LEU A 138 21.30 -5.31 2.98
N TYR A 139 21.28 -3.99 2.77
CA TYR A 139 20.32 -3.29 1.92
C TYR A 139 20.71 -3.27 0.45
N ARG A 140 21.95 -3.60 0.09
CA ARG A 140 22.37 -3.76 -1.31
C ARG A 140 21.67 -5.00 -1.85
N PRO A 141 20.80 -4.85 -2.86
CA PRO A 141 20.24 -6.02 -3.51
C PRO A 141 21.40 -6.64 -4.28
N THR A 142 21.77 -7.86 -3.90
CA THR A 142 22.94 -8.60 -4.42
C THR A 142 22.73 -9.12 -5.84
N GLY A 143 21.85 -8.47 -6.62
CA GLY A 143 21.39 -8.94 -7.92
C GLY A 143 21.79 -8.03 -9.06
N SER A 144 22.11 -8.65 -10.20
CA SER A 144 22.37 -7.94 -11.45
C SER A 144 21.06 -7.47 -12.10
N LEU A 145 21.14 -6.57 -13.08
CA LEU A 145 19.97 -6.21 -13.89
C LEU A 145 19.30 -7.44 -14.54
N GLN A 146 20.08 -8.48 -14.87
CA GLN A 146 19.55 -9.74 -15.39
C GLN A 146 18.73 -10.50 -14.34
N GLU A 147 19.11 -10.44 -13.06
CA GLU A 147 18.32 -11.04 -11.99
C GLU A 147 16.98 -10.30 -11.79
N PHE A 148 16.97 -8.96 -11.81
CA PHE A 148 15.72 -8.21 -11.71
C PHE A 148 14.84 -8.35 -12.96
N GLU A 149 15.44 -8.54 -14.14
CA GLU A 149 14.71 -8.97 -15.33
C GLU A 149 14.08 -10.34 -15.13
N TRP A 150 14.80 -11.30 -14.55
CA TRP A 150 14.23 -12.61 -14.24
C TRP A 150 13.05 -12.52 -13.27
N TYR A 151 13.17 -11.77 -12.16
CA TYR A 151 12.05 -11.54 -11.24
C TYR A 151 10.86 -10.85 -11.93
N HIS A 152 11.11 -9.89 -12.83
CA HIS A 152 10.05 -9.26 -13.62
C HIS A 152 9.33 -10.28 -14.50
N GLN A 153 10.06 -11.11 -15.22
CA GLN A 153 9.48 -12.10 -16.13
C GLN A 153 8.69 -13.18 -15.38
N GLU A 154 9.22 -13.70 -14.27
CA GLU A 154 8.48 -14.64 -13.42
C GLU A 154 7.27 -13.98 -12.75
N GLY A 155 7.41 -12.72 -12.34
CA GLY A 155 6.29 -11.91 -11.83
C GLY A 155 5.20 -11.76 -12.88
N TYR A 156 5.56 -11.52 -14.13
CA TYR A 156 4.62 -11.42 -15.25
C TYR A 156 3.92 -12.76 -15.53
N ARG A 157 4.65 -13.89 -15.48
CA ARG A 157 4.04 -15.22 -15.59
C ARG A 157 3.04 -15.49 -14.47
N ALA A 158 3.41 -15.19 -13.22
CA ALA A 158 2.52 -15.32 -12.07
C ALA A 158 1.28 -14.43 -12.20
N TYR A 159 1.45 -13.19 -12.69
CA TYR A 159 0.35 -12.27 -12.97
C TYR A 159 -0.61 -12.81 -14.03
N LYS A 160 -0.08 -13.36 -15.14
CA LYS A 160 -0.87 -13.98 -16.21
C LYS A 160 -1.61 -15.25 -15.75
N ALA A 161 -1.07 -15.94 -14.77
CA ALA A 161 -1.70 -17.08 -14.10
C ALA A 161 -2.65 -16.67 -12.96
N GLU A 162 -2.93 -15.38 -12.79
CA GLU A 162 -3.79 -14.81 -11.72
C GLU A 162 -3.30 -15.11 -10.29
N ASN A 163 -2.05 -15.53 -10.14
CA ASN A 163 -1.42 -15.72 -8.84
C ASN A 163 -0.85 -14.39 -8.33
N TYR A 164 -1.75 -13.46 -8.02
CA TYR A 164 -1.40 -12.08 -7.69
C TYR A 164 -0.53 -11.96 -6.43
N ARG A 165 -0.68 -12.85 -5.45
CA ARG A 165 0.17 -12.83 -4.24
C ARG A 165 1.63 -13.16 -4.57
N GLN A 166 1.86 -14.13 -5.45
CA GLN A 166 3.21 -14.45 -5.91
C GLN A 166 3.75 -13.34 -6.81
N ALA A 167 2.94 -12.82 -7.73
CA ALA A 167 3.32 -11.72 -8.59
C ALA A 167 3.76 -10.48 -7.78
N CYS A 168 3.04 -10.13 -6.72
CA CYS A 168 3.43 -9.04 -5.82
C CYS A 168 4.85 -9.21 -5.28
N ARG A 169 5.18 -10.38 -4.71
CA ARG A 169 6.53 -10.61 -4.15
C ARG A 169 7.62 -10.50 -5.21
N LEU A 170 7.39 -11.08 -6.38
CA LEU A 170 8.35 -11.05 -7.49
C LEU A 170 8.56 -9.63 -8.02
N PHE A 171 7.47 -8.89 -8.22
CA PHE A 171 7.55 -7.51 -8.68
C PHE A 171 8.10 -6.55 -7.63
N GLU A 172 7.87 -6.78 -6.34
CA GLU A 172 8.47 -6.01 -5.25
C GLU A 172 10.01 -6.11 -5.31
N HIS A 173 10.55 -7.32 -5.43
CA HIS A 173 11.98 -7.54 -5.59
C HIS A 173 12.53 -6.92 -6.88
N ALA A 174 11.85 -7.13 -8.02
CA ALA A 174 12.25 -6.55 -9.29
C ALA A 174 12.23 -5.01 -9.27
N LEU A 175 11.22 -4.41 -8.63
CA LEU A 175 11.05 -2.97 -8.58
C LEU A 175 12.13 -2.33 -7.70
N ALA A 176 12.36 -2.86 -6.49
CA ALA A 176 13.37 -2.36 -5.58
C ALA A 176 14.77 -2.36 -6.23
N GLY A 177 15.13 -3.47 -6.89
CA GLY A 177 16.40 -3.58 -7.59
C GLY A 177 16.54 -2.62 -8.78
N ARG A 178 15.50 -2.51 -9.61
CA ARG A 178 15.50 -1.59 -10.77
C ARG A 178 15.50 -0.12 -10.35
N GLU A 179 14.75 0.26 -9.32
CA GLU A 179 14.74 1.64 -8.81
C GLU A 179 16.13 2.06 -8.32
N GLN A 180 16.86 1.16 -7.67
CA GLN A 180 18.20 1.43 -7.18
C GLN A 180 19.26 1.49 -8.28
N LEU A 181 19.19 0.58 -9.28
CA LEU A 181 20.20 0.50 -10.34
C LEU A 181 19.95 1.47 -11.50
N LEU A 182 18.69 1.65 -11.91
CA LEU A 182 18.31 2.44 -13.08
C LEU A 182 17.66 3.77 -12.72
N GLY A 183 17.16 3.90 -11.49
CA GLY A 183 16.30 5.01 -11.09
C GLY A 183 14.82 4.69 -11.25
N SER A 184 13.99 5.51 -10.61
CA SER A 184 12.52 5.38 -10.61
C SER A 184 11.84 5.94 -11.87
N ASP A 185 12.54 6.78 -12.63
CA ASP A 185 12.03 7.56 -13.77
C ASP A 185 12.51 7.01 -15.13
N VAL A 186 12.63 5.68 -15.24
CA VAL A 186 12.92 4.99 -16.51
C VAL A 186 11.81 4.01 -16.88
N ARG A 187 11.67 3.75 -18.19
CA ARG A 187 10.58 2.96 -18.76
C ARG A 187 10.52 1.53 -18.19
N GLU A 188 11.66 0.89 -18.03
CA GLU A 188 11.81 -0.48 -17.54
C GLU A 188 11.33 -0.61 -16.08
N THR A 189 11.65 0.39 -15.25
CA THR A 189 11.19 0.47 -13.86
C THR A 189 9.68 0.76 -13.81
N ALA A 190 9.18 1.65 -14.67
CA ALA A 190 7.76 1.97 -14.76
C ALA A 190 6.91 0.76 -15.23
N GLU A 191 7.41 -0.06 -16.15
CA GLU A 191 6.76 -1.31 -16.58
C GLU A 191 6.61 -2.29 -15.40
N THR A 192 7.67 -2.52 -14.62
CA THR A 192 7.56 -3.33 -13.39
C THR A 192 6.55 -2.75 -12.42
N ARG A 193 6.59 -1.43 -12.19
CA ARG A 193 5.66 -0.74 -11.29
C ARG A 193 4.22 -0.91 -11.73
N LYS A 194 3.94 -0.86 -13.04
CA LYS A 194 2.61 -1.08 -13.62
C LYS A 194 2.03 -2.43 -13.22
N TYR A 195 2.79 -3.51 -13.43
CA TYR A 195 2.32 -4.84 -13.05
C TYR A 195 2.30 -5.05 -11.55
N TYR A 196 3.21 -4.43 -10.80
CA TYR A 196 3.19 -4.47 -9.34
C TYR A 196 1.92 -3.84 -8.77
N ALA A 197 1.60 -2.61 -9.20
CA ALA A 197 0.42 -1.88 -8.77
C ALA A 197 -0.87 -2.66 -9.07
N GLN A 198 -0.97 -3.23 -10.29
CA GLN A 198 -2.10 -4.04 -10.68
C GLN A 198 -2.20 -5.32 -9.85
N SER A 199 -1.08 -6.01 -9.61
CA SER A 199 -1.05 -7.24 -8.79
C SER A 199 -1.48 -6.95 -7.36
N LEU A 200 -1.03 -5.84 -6.76
CA LEU A 200 -1.45 -5.40 -5.43
C LEU A 200 -2.96 -5.16 -5.37
N PHE A 201 -3.52 -4.48 -6.37
CA PHE A 201 -4.95 -4.22 -6.44
C PHE A 201 -5.76 -5.51 -6.54
N MET A 202 -5.36 -6.44 -7.41
CA MET A 202 -6.02 -7.73 -7.57
C MET A 202 -5.85 -8.66 -6.36
N ALA A 203 -4.73 -8.54 -5.64
CA ALA A 203 -4.49 -9.27 -4.38
C ALA A 203 -5.24 -8.68 -3.17
N GLY A 204 -6.06 -7.64 -3.36
CA GLY A 204 -6.83 -7.02 -2.29
C GLY A 204 -6.02 -6.11 -1.37
N GLN A 205 -4.92 -5.52 -1.87
CA GLN A 205 -4.05 -4.60 -1.13
C GLN A 205 -4.14 -3.17 -1.68
N PRO A 206 -5.33 -2.52 -1.63
CA PRO A 206 -5.58 -1.25 -2.33
C PRO A 206 -4.70 -0.10 -1.84
N LYS A 207 -4.41 -0.01 -0.54
CA LYS A 207 -3.55 1.05 0.02
C LYS A 207 -2.12 1.02 -0.55
N GLN A 208 -1.56 -0.16 -0.76
CA GLN A 208 -0.24 -0.29 -1.38
C GLN A 208 -0.32 -0.04 -2.89
N ALA A 209 -1.38 -0.52 -3.55
CA ALA A 209 -1.61 -0.27 -4.97
C ALA A 209 -1.73 1.23 -5.27
N VAL A 210 -2.44 2.01 -4.45
CA VAL A 210 -2.56 3.48 -4.55
C VAL A 210 -1.19 4.15 -4.60
N LYS A 211 -0.28 3.79 -3.68
CA LYS A 211 1.09 4.34 -3.68
C LYS A 211 1.80 4.10 -5.01
N GLN A 212 1.73 2.88 -5.53
CA GLN A 212 2.39 2.52 -6.79
C GLN A 212 1.72 3.17 -8.01
N PHE A 213 0.39 3.26 -8.02
CA PHE A 213 -0.35 3.94 -9.08
C PHE A 213 -0.07 5.44 -9.11
N ILE A 214 0.06 6.13 -7.97
CA ILE A 214 0.43 7.55 -7.91
C ILE A 214 1.79 7.77 -8.58
N SER A 215 2.80 6.98 -8.20
CA SER A 215 4.14 7.08 -8.80
C SER A 215 4.13 6.79 -10.30
N LEU A 216 3.37 5.77 -10.74
CA LEU A 216 3.23 5.42 -12.15
C LEU A 216 2.54 6.52 -12.95
N VAL A 217 1.42 7.06 -12.46
CA VAL A 217 0.68 8.14 -13.12
C VAL A 217 1.57 9.37 -13.28
N GLY A 218 2.32 9.74 -12.24
CA GLY A 218 3.26 10.86 -12.31
C GLY A 218 4.36 10.66 -13.36
N PHE A 219 4.90 9.44 -13.50
CA PHE A 219 5.83 9.10 -14.58
C PHE A 219 5.17 9.25 -15.95
N LEU A 220 4.02 8.60 -16.17
CA LEU A 220 3.32 8.61 -17.45
C LEU A 220 2.90 10.03 -17.89
N GLU A 221 2.59 10.90 -16.94
CA GLU A 221 2.28 12.31 -17.21
C GLU A 221 3.45 13.09 -17.75
N ARG A 222 4.63 12.92 -17.14
CA ARG A 222 5.84 13.57 -17.62
C ARG A 222 6.27 13.02 -18.97
N THR A 223 6.09 11.72 -19.21
CA THR A 223 6.55 11.06 -20.44
C THR A 223 5.60 11.24 -21.62
N TYR A 224 4.28 11.09 -21.39
CA TYR A 224 3.28 11.03 -22.47
C TYR A 224 2.22 12.13 -22.38
N GLY A 225 2.14 12.85 -21.26
CA GLY A 225 1.12 13.85 -20.98
C GLY A 225 -0.12 13.29 -20.27
N SER A 226 -0.87 14.20 -19.64
CA SER A 226 -2.01 13.88 -18.78
C SER A 226 -3.20 13.23 -19.49
N TYR A 227 -3.34 13.46 -20.80
CA TYR A 227 -4.45 12.93 -21.60
C TYR A 227 -4.04 11.77 -22.51
N HIS A 228 -2.82 11.27 -22.39
CA HIS A 228 -2.44 10.05 -23.10
C HIS A 228 -3.28 8.85 -22.61
N ALA A 229 -3.67 7.97 -23.55
CA ALA A 229 -4.57 6.86 -23.26
C ALA A 229 -4.08 5.95 -22.13
N GLU A 230 -2.76 5.69 -22.06
CA GLU A 230 -2.18 4.89 -20.97
C GLU A 230 -2.24 5.64 -19.62
N THR A 231 -1.97 6.94 -19.61
CA THR A 231 -2.09 7.77 -18.40
C THR A 231 -3.53 7.75 -17.86
N LEU A 232 -4.51 7.94 -18.74
CA LEU A 232 -5.93 7.90 -18.39
C LEU A 232 -6.34 6.51 -17.88
N SER A 233 -5.85 5.44 -18.50
CA SER A 233 -6.11 4.08 -18.03
C SER A 233 -5.57 3.83 -16.63
N ARG A 234 -4.37 4.33 -16.30
CA ARG A 234 -3.79 4.15 -14.96
C ARG A 234 -4.42 5.05 -13.90
N ARG A 235 -4.86 6.25 -14.28
CA ARG A 235 -5.70 7.11 -13.41
C ARG A 235 -7.03 6.45 -13.07
N MET A 236 -7.65 5.76 -14.02
CA MET A 236 -8.88 5.00 -13.76
C MET A 236 -8.65 3.91 -12.69
N SER A 237 -7.58 3.12 -12.85
CA SER A 237 -7.20 2.10 -11.84
C SER A 237 -6.83 2.72 -10.48
N LEU A 238 -6.22 3.91 -10.47
CA LEU A 238 -5.96 4.65 -9.23
C LEU A 238 -7.26 5.05 -8.52
N GLY A 239 -8.24 5.57 -9.28
CA GLY A 239 -9.58 5.89 -8.74
C GLY A 239 -10.26 4.67 -8.13
N GLU A 240 -10.22 3.53 -8.82
CA GLU A 240 -10.78 2.26 -8.31
C GLU A 240 -10.05 1.75 -7.06
N ALA A 241 -8.73 1.91 -7.00
CA ALA A 241 -7.95 1.55 -5.83
C ALA A 241 -8.27 2.45 -4.63
N LEU A 242 -8.44 3.76 -4.84
CA LEU A 242 -8.82 4.72 -3.80
C LEU A 242 -10.21 4.41 -3.22
N GLU A 243 -11.21 4.08 -4.05
CA GLU A 243 -12.53 3.69 -3.54
C GLU A 243 -12.48 2.46 -2.62
N LYS A 244 -11.56 1.53 -2.87
CA LYS A 244 -11.37 0.36 -2.00
C LYS A 244 -10.61 0.66 -0.69
N CYS A 245 -10.01 1.84 -0.54
CA CYS A 245 -9.31 2.23 0.68
C CYS A 245 -10.25 2.71 1.80
N GLY A 246 -11.46 3.16 1.45
CA GLY A 246 -12.50 3.60 2.38
C GLY A 246 -13.08 4.98 2.03
N ASP A 247 -14.07 5.44 2.80
CA ASP A 247 -14.80 6.67 2.50
C ASP A 247 -13.96 7.95 2.60
N SER A 248 -12.89 7.96 3.42
CA SER A 248 -11.97 9.11 3.51
C SER A 248 -11.28 9.43 2.19
N ASP A 249 -11.08 8.42 1.35
CA ASP A 249 -10.40 8.55 0.06
C ASP A 249 -11.38 8.82 -1.11
N GLN A 250 -12.69 8.87 -0.83
CA GLN A 250 -13.72 9.02 -1.86
C GLN A 250 -13.58 10.32 -2.69
N PRO A 251 -13.29 11.50 -2.10
CA PRO A 251 -13.09 12.71 -2.90
C PRO A 251 -11.89 12.60 -3.84
N ALA A 252 -10.79 12.00 -3.37
CA ALA A 252 -9.61 11.76 -4.18
C ALA A 252 -9.90 10.78 -5.32
N ALA A 253 -10.65 9.71 -5.05
CA ALA A 253 -11.10 8.76 -6.08
C ALA A 253 -11.98 9.45 -7.14
N SER A 254 -12.94 10.25 -6.69
CA SER A 254 -13.87 10.99 -7.55
C SER A 254 -13.14 11.96 -8.48
N GLU A 255 -12.10 12.61 -7.96
CA GLU A 255 -11.24 13.49 -8.76
C GLU A 255 -10.47 12.72 -9.85
N GLN A 256 -9.97 11.52 -9.57
CA GLN A 256 -9.35 10.68 -10.60
C GLN A 256 -10.32 10.36 -11.74
N PHE A 257 -11.55 9.93 -11.42
CA PHE A 257 -12.56 9.67 -12.43
C PHE A 257 -12.95 10.92 -13.22
N ARG A 258 -13.07 12.08 -12.55
CA ARG A 258 -13.34 13.36 -13.20
C ARG A 258 -12.25 13.72 -14.22
N LEU A 259 -10.98 13.58 -13.84
CA LEU A 259 -9.84 13.83 -14.74
C LEU A 259 -9.82 12.85 -15.92
N VAL A 260 -10.12 11.58 -15.68
CA VAL A 260 -10.24 10.58 -16.76
C VAL A 260 -11.35 10.94 -17.74
N ALA A 261 -12.53 11.35 -17.24
CA ALA A 261 -13.63 11.80 -18.08
C ALA A 261 -13.24 13.00 -18.95
N VAL A 262 -12.62 14.03 -18.36
CA VAL A 262 -12.14 15.21 -19.09
C VAL A 262 -11.11 14.82 -20.15
N GLY A 263 -10.16 13.94 -19.82
CA GLY A 263 -9.15 13.50 -20.77
C GLY A 263 -9.74 12.78 -21.99
N TRP A 264 -10.72 11.88 -21.78
CA TRP A 264 -11.42 11.24 -22.88
C TRP A 264 -12.28 12.24 -23.68
N GLU A 265 -12.98 13.16 -23.02
CA GLU A 265 -13.73 14.24 -23.67
C GLU A 265 -12.84 15.06 -24.63
N CYS A 266 -11.63 15.41 -24.19
CA CYS A 266 -10.69 16.20 -25.01
C CYS A 266 -10.07 15.41 -26.17
N THR A 267 -9.93 14.09 -26.05
CA THR A 267 -9.19 13.26 -27.03
C THR A 267 -10.07 12.58 -28.05
N VAL A 268 -11.24 12.10 -27.62
CA VAL A 268 -12.16 11.30 -28.45
C VAL A 268 -13.58 11.86 -28.47
N GLY A 269 -13.85 12.93 -27.71
CA GLY A 269 -15.15 13.57 -27.61
C GLY A 269 -15.97 13.13 -26.39
N PRO A 270 -17.02 13.91 -26.05
CA PRO A 270 -17.76 13.73 -24.81
C PRO A 270 -18.71 12.54 -24.77
N ASP A 271 -19.14 12.06 -25.94
CA ASP A 271 -20.15 11.00 -26.04
C ASP A 271 -19.49 9.62 -26.19
N THR A 272 -18.43 9.37 -25.43
CA THR A 272 -17.82 8.04 -25.34
C THR A 272 -18.24 7.34 -24.06
N GLU A 273 -18.49 6.03 -24.18
CA GLU A 273 -18.95 5.22 -23.05
C GLU A 273 -18.04 5.36 -21.81
N LYS A 274 -16.71 5.41 -22.04
CA LYS A 274 -15.71 5.58 -20.97
C LYS A 274 -15.80 6.95 -20.29
N ALA A 275 -15.94 8.04 -21.06
CA ALA A 275 -16.05 9.38 -20.49
C ALA A 275 -17.32 9.52 -19.63
N ILE A 276 -18.45 9.08 -20.17
CA ILE A 276 -19.76 9.16 -19.51
C ILE A 276 -19.76 8.30 -18.23
N TYR A 277 -19.20 7.10 -18.29
CA TYR A 277 -19.05 6.24 -17.11
C TYR A 277 -18.18 6.88 -16.02
N CYS A 278 -17.05 7.49 -16.39
CA CYS A 278 -16.19 8.17 -15.42
C CYS A 278 -16.87 9.41 -14.81
N ARG A 279 -17.66 10.16 -15.59
CA ARG A 279 -18.52 11.24 -15.04
C ARG A 279 -19.49 10.69 -14.01
N TYR A 280 -20.20 9.62 -14.35
CA TYR A 280 -21.17 9.01 -13.44
C TYR A 280 -20.50 8.57 -12.12
N ARG A 281 -19.36 7.87 -12.21
CA ARG A 281 -18.57 7.43 -11.04
C ARG A 281 -18.09 8.61 -10.18
N ALA A 282 -17.54 9.65 -10.79
CA ALA A 282 -17.12 10.87 -10.08
C ALA A 282 -18.31 11.52 -9.37
N GLY A 283 -19.44 11.66 -10.06
CA GLY A 283 -20.65 12.29 -9.53
C GLY A 283 -21.24 11.54 -8.33
N LEU A 284 -21.30 10.21 -8.40
CA LEU A 284 -21.71 9.37 -7.26
C LEU A 284 -20.77 9.55 -6.07
N GLY A 285 -19.46 9.54 -6.30
CA GLY A 285 -18.47 9.68 -5.24
C GLY A 285 -18.54 11.03 -4.53
N TYR A 286 -18.71 12.13 -5.27
CA TYR A 286 -18.94 13.45 -4.69
C TYR A 286 -20.28 13.56 -3.94
N SER A 287 -21.25 12.68 -4.20
CA SER A 287 -22.58 12.70 -3.57
C SER A 287 -22.67 11.99 -2.20
N LYS A 288 -21.54 11.48 -1.69
CA LYS A 288 -21.46 10.74 -0.41
C LYS A 288 -21.49 11.62 0.84
N GLY A 289 -21.53 12.95 0.71
CA GLY A 289 -21.68 13.85 1.84
C GLY A 289 -23.00 13.65 2.59
N GLU A 290 -23.06 14.10 3.86
CA GLU A 290 -24.28 14.04 4.66
C GLU A 290 -25.41 14.85 3.96
N PRO A 291 -26.58 14.25 3.68
CA PRO A 291 -27.68 14.94 3.01
C PRO A 291 -28.08 16.23 3.72
N TYR A 292 -28.40 17.26 2.94
CA TYR A 292 -28.80 18.60 3.42
C TYR A 292 -27.70 19.36 4.16
N SER A 293 -26.48 18.81 4.26
CA SER A 293 -25.35 19.52 4.81
C SER A 293 -24.80 20.54 3.82
N ASN A 294 -24.64 21.78 4.29
CA ASN A 294 -23.99 22.86 3.56
C ASN A 294 -22.46 22.85 3.74
N THR A 295 -21.91 21.96 4.57
CA THR A 295 -20.46 21.89 4.83
C THR A 295 -19.73 20.98 3.84
N TRP A 296 -20.46 20.14 3.10
CA TRP A 296 -19.87 19.27 2.09
C TRP A 296 -19.57 20.05 0.81
N PRO A 297 -18.28 20.24 0.44
CA PRO A 297 -17.92 21.17 -0.62
C PRO A 297 -18.24 20.66 -2.03
N TYR A 298 -18.47 19.35 -2.19
CA TYR A 298 -18.51 18.69 -3.50
C TYR A 298 -19.90 18.57 -4.13
N TRP A 299 -20.93 19.19 -3.57
CA TRP A 299 -22.29 19.05 -4.11
C TRP A 299 -22.44 19.58 -5.54
N ASN A 300 -21.71 20.64 -5.88
CA ASN A 300 -21.75 21.21 -7.23
C ASN A 300 -21.06 20.29 -8.24
N GLU A 301 -19.95 19.69 -7.85
CA GLU A 301 -19.22 18.69 -8.64
C GLU A 301 -20.09 17.44 -8.82
N ALA A 302 -20.79 16.97 -7.78
CA ALA A 302 -21.73 15.87 -7.87
C ALA A 302 -22.84 16.16 -8.90
N GLU A 303 -23.48 17.33 -8.79
CA GLU A 303 -24.54 17.77 -9.70
C GLU A 303 -24.06 17.82 -11.15
N GLN A 304 -22.97 18.55 -11.42
CA GLN A 304 -22.45 18.75 -12.77
C GLN A 304 -22.03 17.44 -13.43
N ASN A 305 -21.36 16.54 -12.68
CA ASN A 305 -20.91 15.26 -13.23
C ASN A 305 -22.10 14.33 -13.53
N LEU A 306 -23.08 14.22 -12.64
CA LEU A 306 -24.26 13.36 -12.87
C LEU A 306 -25.18 13.91 -13.96
N GLN A 307 -25.34 15.23 -14.05
CA GLN A 307 -26.10 15.86 -15.14
C GLN A 307 -25.48 15.51 -16.50
N ARG A 308 -24.17 15.74 -16.64
CA ARG A 308 -23.45 15.43 -17.88
C ARG A 308 -23.45 13.95 -18.21
N ALA A 309 -23.39 13.09 -17.19
CA ALA A 309 -23.50 11.65 -17.38
C ALA A 309 -24.89 11.23 -17.91
N ALA A 310 -25.97 11.76 -17.31
CA ALA A 310 -27.34 11.48 -17.73
C ALA A 310 -27.60 11.95 -19.17
N GLU A 311 -27.15 13.16 -19.50
CA GLU A 311 -27.26 13.69 -20.86
C GLU A 311 -26.40 12.92 -21.87
N GLY A 312 -25.19 12.53 -21.48
CA GLY A 312 -24.29 11.73 -22.31
C GLY A 312 -24.85 10.34 -22.63
N TRP A 313 -25.33 9.61 -21.62
CA TRP A 313 -25.98 8.31 -21.85
C TRP A 313 -27.23 8.44 -22.71
N LYS A 314 -28.04 9.49 -22.48
CA LYS A 314 -29.20 9.79 -23.31
C LYS A 314 -28.83 10.03 -24.78
N ARG A 315 -27.75 10.75 -25.07
CA ARG A 315 -27.26 10.98 -26.44
C ARG A 315 -26.70 9.69 -27.07
N LEU A 316 -25.91 8.93 -26.32
CA LEU A 316 -25.19 7.76 -26.83
C LEU A 316 -26.09 6.53 -27.02
N ARG A 317 -27.01 6.28 -26.09
CA ARG A 317 -27.83 5.05 -26.02
C ARG A 317 -29.34 5.30 -26.14
N GLY A 318 -29.76 6.56 -26.11
CA GLY A 318 -31.16 6.95 -26.13
C GLY A 318 -31.75 7.20 -24.74
N ALA A 319 -32.89 7.90 -24.70
CA ALA A 319 -33.54 8.31 -23.45
C ALA A 319 -34.11 7.15 -22.61
N HIS A 320 -34.31 5.98 -23.23
CA HIS A 320 -34.86 4.79 -22.58
C HIS A 320 -33.78 3.78 -22.17
N ASP A 321 -32.50 4.15 -22.21
CA ASP A 321 -31.40 3.31 -21.72
C ASP A 321 -31.41 3.20 -20.19
N ASP A 322 -30.98 2.06 -19.63
CA ASP A 322 -30.93 1.85 -18.18
C ASP A 322 -29.93 2.77 -17.49
N LYS A 323 -28.73 2.95 -18.07
CA LYS A 323 -27.68 3.82 -17.51
C LYS A 323 -28.09 5.28 -17.59
N ALA A 324 -28.80 5.68 -18.65
CA ALA A 324 -29.37 7.03 -18.76
C ALA A 324 -30.38 7.31 -17.64
N LEU A 325 -31.29 6.38 -17.37
CA LEU A 325 -32.27 6.52 -16.29
C LEU A 325 -31.60 6.51 -14.91
N GLU A 326 -30.65 5.61 -14.68
CA GLU A 326 -29.88 5.53 -13.43
C GLU A 326 -29.12 6.82 -13.13
N ALA A 327 -28.40 7.38 -14.11
CA ALA A 327 -27.71 8.65 -13.97
C ALA A 327 -28.67 9.82 -13.73
N LEU A 328 -29.85 9.83 -14.36
CA LEU A 328 -30.87 10.85 -14.14
C LEU A 328 -31.47 10.79 -12.72
N VAL A 329 -31.71 9.58 -12.20
CA VAL A 329 -32.16 9.40 -10.81
C VAL A 329 -31.09 9.86 -9.83
N ALA A 330 -29.83 9.49 -10.05
CA ALA A 330 -28.72 9.95 -9.22
C ALA A 330 -28.59 11.48 -9.21
N TYR A 331 -28.71 12.13 -10.38
CA TYR A 331 -28.75 13.59 -10.51
C TYR A 331 -29.89 14.22 -9.71
N ALA A 332 -31.12 13.69 -9.84
CA ALA A 332 -32.27 14.16 -9.08
C ALA A 332 -32.08 14.02 -7.56
N SER A 333 -31.49 12.90 -7.12
CA SER A 333 -31.16 12.66 -5.71
C SER A 333 -30.12 13.65 -5.18
N VAL A 334 -29.12 14.03 -5.97
CA VAL A 334 -28.15 15.08 -5.58
C VAL A 334 -28.83 16.44 -5.42
N LEU A 335 -29.71 16.83 -6.33
CA LEU A 335 -30.47 18.09 -6.21
C LEU A 335 -31.29 18.13 -4.92
N LEU A 336 -31.94 17.02 -4.58
CA LEU A 336 -32.70 16.89 -3.34
C LEU A 336 -31.79 17.02 -2.11
N LYS A 337 -30.64 16.32 -2.09
CA LYS A 337 -29.66 16.42 -0.99
C LYS A 337 -29.08 17.83 -0.86
N LYS A 338 -28.96 18.57 -1.96
CA LYS A 338 -28.50 19.98 -2.01
C LYS A 338 -29.61 20.99 -1.74
N GLN A 339 -30.81 20.53 -1.38
CA GLN A 339 -31.96 21.36 -1.03
C GLN A 339 -32.57 22.16 -2.20
N ASP A 340 -32.27 21.80 -3.45
CA ASP A 340 -32.91 22.37 -4.65
C ASP A 340 -34.16 21.56 -5.04
N ASP A 341 -35.19 21.65 -4.19
CA ASP A 341 -36.40 20.83 -4.28
C ASP A 341 -37.20 21.02 -5.58
N ILE A 342 -37.14 22.22 -6.16
CA ILE A 342 -37.83 22.55 -7.40
C ILE A 342 -37.19 21.78 -8.55
N LYS A 343 -35.86 21.89 -8.71
CA LYS A 343 -35.16 21.15 -9.77
C LYS A 343 -35.20 19.65 -9.51
N ALA A 344 -35.06 19.21 -8.26
CA ALA A 344 -35.15 17.80 -7.90
C ALA A 344 -36.51 17.20 -8.30
N LEU A 345 -37.62 17.89 -7.97
CA LEU A 345 -38.95 17.45 -8.34
C LEU A 345 -39.12 17.35 -9.87
N GLN A 346 -38.60 18.31 -10.62
CA GLN A 346 -38.62 18.29 -12.08
C GLN A 346 -37.83 17.10 -12.63
N ALA A 347 -36.62 16.88 -12.11
CA ALA A 347 -35.76 15.77 -12.52
C ALA A 347 -36.38 14.40 -12.20
N PHE A 348 -36.96 14.20 -11.01
CA PHE A 348 -37.65 12.96 -10.67
C PHE A 348 -38.92 12.73 -11.52
N LYS A 349 -39.69 13.78 -11.84
CA LYS A 349 -40.84 13.65 -12.76
C LYS A 349 -40.39 13.21 -14.15
N ASN A 350 -39.28 13.77 -14.65
CA ASN A 350 -38.69 13.36 -15.92
C ASN A 350 -38.24 11.90 -15.87
N ALA A 351 -37.56 11.48 -14.81
CA ALA A 351 -37.17 10.07 -14.60
C ALA A 351 -38.37 9.13 -14.55
N LEU A 352 -39.46 9.54 -13.88
CA LEU A 352 -40.70 8.76 -13.82
C LEU A 352 -41.35 8.59 -15.20
N ALA A 353 -41.33 9.64 -16.02
CA ALA A 353 -41.84 9.58 -17.39
C ALA A 353 -41.02 8.60 -18.25
N VAL A 354 -39.69 8.66 -18.15
CA VAL A 354 -38.79 7.71 -18.81
C VAL A 354 -39.05 6.27 -18.35
N ALA A 355 -39.15 6.05 -17.04
CA ALA A 355 -39.42 4.73 -16.47
C ALA A 355 -40.77 4.14 -16.94
N LYS A 356 -41.81 4.98 -17.03
CA LYS A 356 -43.12 4.57 -17.56
C LYS A 356 -43.05 4.23 -19.05
N ALA A 357 -42.36 5.04 -19.84
CA ALA A 357 -42.18 4.79 -21.27
C ALA A 357 -41.41 3.48 -21.54
N LYS A 358 -40.50 3.10 -20.64
CA LYS A 358 -39.84 1.78 -20.64
C LYS A 358 -40.74 0.61 -20.22
N GLY A 359 -41.96 0.87 -19.76
CA GLY A 359 -42.87 -0.17 -19.26
C GLY A 359 -42.54 -0.68 -17.85
N LEU A 360 -41.72 0.05 -17.07
CA LEU A 360 -41.40 -0.38 -15.70
C LEU A 360 -42.64 -0.33 -14.80
N SER A 361 -42.91 -1.43 -14.11
CA SER A 361 -44.06 -1.52 -13.20
C SER A 361 -43.89 -0.64 -11.97
N LYS A 362 -45.00 -0.29 -11.31
CA LYS A 362 -44.99 0.45 -10.03
C LYS A 362 -44.23 -0.27 -8.91
N LYS A 363 -44.07 -1.59 -9.01
CA LYS A 363 -43.33 -2.41 -8.02
C LYS A 363 -41.82 -2.43 -8.28
N HIS A 364 -41.37 -1.98 -9.46
CA HIS A 364 -39.95 -1.93 -9.82
C HIS A 364 -39.18 -1.05 -8.82
N ALA A 365 -38.01 -1.51 -8.38
CA ALA A 365 -37.22 -0.83 -7.34
C ALA A 365 -36.94 0.63 -7.70
N GLN A 366 -36.45 0.88 -8.91
CA GLN A 366 -36.16 2.23 -9.40
C GLN A 366 -37.41 3.13 -9.49
N VAL A 367 -38.58 2.58 -9.82
CA VAL A 367 -39.83 3.36 -9.85
C VAL A 367 -40.26 3.75 -8.44
N ARG A 368 -40.09 2.85 -7.46
CA ARG A 368 -40.34 3.17 -6.04
C ARG A 368 -39.40 4.24 -5.52
N GLU A 369 -38.12 4.17 -5.88
CA GLU A 369 -37.12 5.19 -5.53
C GLU A 369 -37.48 6.57 -6.11
N ILE A 370 -37.80 6.63 -7.40
CA ILE A 370 -38.24 7.87 -8.05
C ILE A 370 -39.49 8.44 -7.36
N GLN A 371 -40.47 7.60 -7.06
CA GLN A 371 -41.71 8.03 -6.40
C GLN A 371 -41.43 8.58 -5.00
N LYS A 372 -40.56 7.92 -4.23
CA LYS A 372 -40.10 8.42 -2.92
C LYS A 372 -39.44 9.80 -3.05
N GLY A 373 -38.55 9.98 -4.03
CA GLY A 373 -37.93 11.28 -4.32
C GLY A 373 -38.95 12.37 -4.63
N ILE A 374 -39.97 12.08 -5.44
CA ILE A 374 -41.08 13.01 -5.72
C ILE A 374 -41.83 13.38 -4.44
N ASP A 375 -42.14 12.40 -3.59
CA ASP A 375 -42.90 12.62 -2.37
C ASP A 375 -42.09 13.42 -1.34
N ASP A 376 -40.78 13.20 -1.26
CA ASP A 376 -39.86 13.99 -0.45
C ASP A 376 -39.74 15.43 -0.95
N CYS A 377 -39.58 15.65 -2.27
CA CYS A 377 -39.56 17.01 -2.81
C CYS A 377 -40.87 17.74 -2.51
N LYS A 378 -42.03 17.09 -2.68
CA LYS A 378 -43.34 17.69 -2.34
C LYS A 378 -43.49 18.01 -0.86
N PHE A 379 -42.93 17.16 0.00
CA PHE A 379 -42.91 17.42 1.44
C PHE A 379 -42.10 18.69 1.72
N TRP A 380 -40.86 18.78 1.23
CA TRP A 380 -39.99 19.95 1.47
C TRP A 380 -40.52 21.23 0.85
N LEU A 381 -41.16 21.17 -0.33
CA LEU A 381 -41.83 22.34 -0.91
C LEU A 381 -42.99 22.88 -0.05
N ARG A 382 -43.58 22.05 0.83
CA ARG A 382 -44.62 22.50 1.78
C ARG A 382 -44.04 23.00 3.09
N GLU A 383 -43.03 22.30 3.61
CA GLU A 383 -42.39 22.64 4.90
C GLU A 383 -41.38 23.79 4.80
N GLY A 384 -40.87 24.10 3.60
CA GLY A 384 -39.82 25.09 3.37
C GLY A 384 -38.41 24.52 3.58
N GLN A 385 -37.49 25.35 4.08
CA GLN A 385 -36.07 25.03 4.28
C GLN A 385 -35.71 25.07 5.78
N PRO A 386 -36.24 24.16 6.62
CA PRO A 386 -35.90 24.14 8.04
C PRO A 386 -34.42 23.80 8.23
N SER A 387 -33.77 24.43 9.22
CA SER A 387 -32.37 24.14 9.58
C SER A 387 -32.15 22.67 9.99
N GLU A 388 -33.18 22.04 10.56
CA GLU A 388 -33.17 20.64 11.03
C GLU A 388 -33.66 19.64 9.98
N ARG A 389 -33.57 19.99 8.69
CA ARG A 389 -34.07 19.18 7.57
C ARG A 389 -33.66 17.71 7.65
N LEU A 390 -32.40 17.44 7.99
CA LEU A 390 -31.89 16.08 8.14
C LEU A 390 -32.58 15.31 9.29
N GLU A 391 -32.79 15.95 10.43
CA GLU A 391 -33.44 15.30 11.57
C GLU A 391 -34.92 15.00 11.28
N ILE A 392 -35.62 15.95 10.65
CA ILE A 392 -37.00 15.75 10.19
C ILE A 392 -37.06 14.59 9.19
N ALA A 393 -36.11 14.50 8.27
CA ALA A 393 -36.00 13.39 7.33
C ALA A 393 -35.81 12.05 8.04
N ARG A 394 -34.91 11.97 9.03
CA ARG A 394 -34.65 10.79 9.87
C ARG A 394 -35.90 10.39 10.69
N ARG A 395 -36.67 11.33 11.22
CA ARG A 395 -37.92 11.04 11.95
C ARG A 395 -39.00 10.50 11.00
N ARG A 396 -39.12 11.04 9.79
CA ARG A 396 -40.04 10.54 8.75
C ARG A 396 -39.68 9.12 8.31
N ALA A 397 -38.38 8.84 8.17
CA ALA A 397 -37.83 7.52 7.87
C ALA A 397 -38.28 6.43 8.85
N ALA A 398 -38.16 6.72 10.14
CA ALA A 398 -38.43 5.76 11.20
C ALA A 398 -39.93 5.42 11.29
N LYS A 399 -40.81 6.40 11.03
CA LYS A 399 -42.27 6.23 11.12
C LYS A 399 -42.88 5.40 9.99
N SER A 400 -42.22 5.28 8.84
CA SER A 400 -42.78 4.58 7.67
C SER A 400 -42.50 3.07 7.64
N ASN A 401 -41.98 2.47 8.72
CA ASN A 401 -41.46 1.09 8.74
C ASN A 401 -40.37 0.85 7.68
N GLN A 402 -39.76 1.93 7.17
CA GLN A 402 -38.65 1.93 6.20
C GLN A 402 -37.29 1.97 6.89
N ALA A 403 -37.18 1.56 8.15
CA ALA A 403 -35.92 1.54 8.89
C ALA A 403 -34.83 0.71 8.18
N ILE A 404 -35.22 -0.29 7.39
CA ILE A 404 -34.32 -1.13 6.58
C ILE A 404 -34.01 -0.49 5.20
N GLN A 405 -34.80 0.46 4.71
CA GLN A 405 -34.71 1.05 3.36
C GLN A 405 -34.07 2.46 3.31
N TRP A 406 -33.66 3.03 4.44
CA TRP A 406 -32.88 4.27 4.44
C TRP A 406 -31.40 4.08 4.09
N LYS A 407 -30.86 2.89 4.34
CA LYS A 407 -29.53 2.46 3.91
C LYS A 407 -29.32 2.58 2.39
N GLU A 408 -30.34 2.23 1.60
CA GLU A 408 -30.29 2.19 0.13
C GLU A 408 -30.39 3.56 -0.53
N VAL A 409 -30.93 4.59 0.16
CA VAL A 409 -31.16 5.92 -0.43
C VAL A 409 -30.04 6.92 -0.05
N THR A 410 -29.40 6.76 1.12
CA THR A 410 -28.43 7.75 1.62
C THR A 410 -27.01 7.21 1.78
N GLY A 411 -26.82 5.89 1.80
CA GLY A 411 -25.51 5.28 1.61
C GLY A 411 -24.60 5.12 2.82
N HIS A 412 -24.93 5.56 4.05
CA HIS A 412 -24.25 5.16 5.33
C HIS A 412 -25.06 5.54 6.59
N TRP A 413 -24.67 4.95 7.73
CA TRP A 413 -25.13 5.25 9.10
C TRP A 413 -24.74 6.65 9.56
#